data_AF-A0A6J1H4W3-F1
#
_entry.id   AF-A0A6J1H4W3-F1
#
_cell.length_a   1.000
_cell.length_b   1.000
_cell.length_c   1.000
_cell.angle_alpha   90.00
_cell.angle_beta   90.00
_cell.angle_gamma   90.00
#
_symmetry.space_group_name_H-M   'P 1'
#
loop_
_entity.id
_entity.type
_entity.pdbx_description
1 polymer ?
#
loop_
_entity_poly.entity_id
_entity_poly.type
_entity_poly.pdbx_seq_one_letter_code
_entity_poly.pdbx_strand_id
1 'polypeptide(L)'
;MDIEQKQTEFIDHFVKQASSLKGSALSSVVTDATSHPSLFAFSEILAVPNVVELEGTEHSVYLDLLRLFAYGTWSDYKSNSSRLPELGSDQALKLKQLTVLTLAETNKVLAYDQLMQELDVTNVRELEDFLINECMYAGIVRGKLDQLRRCFEVQFAAGRDLRPGQLGGMIRTLSNWLTTSDNLLVSIQDKIKWADNMSELDKKHRKDVEDRVEEVKKSLSMKLQTVSRPTLTSESMRRSTLNLVE
;
A
#
# COMPACT_ATOMS: atom_id res chain seq x y z
N MET A 1 7.96 12.70 -10.17
CA MET A 1 7.38 12.13 -11.41
C MET A 1 7.28 13.21 -12.47
N ASP A 2 7.42 12.91 -13.76
CA ASP A 2 7.40 13.90 -14.86
C ASP A 2 6.14 14.80 -14.88
N ILE A 3 5.02 14.31 -14.34
CA ILE A 3 3.76 15.07 -14.26
C ILE A 3 3.81 16.14 -13.18
N GLU A 4 4.38 15.85 -12.02
CA GLU A 4 4.49 16.82 -10.91
C GLU A 4 5.41 17.98 -11.30
N GLN A 5 6.54 17.69 -11.95
CA GLN A 5 7.46 18.73 -12.42
C GLN A 5 6.81 19.64 -13.45
N LYS A 6 6.07 19.07 -14.41
CA LYS A 6 5.32 19.87 -15.41
C LYS A 6 4.24 20.71 -14.74
N GLN A 7 3.53 20.18 -13.74
CA GLN A 7 2.50 20.93 -13.02
C GLN A 7 3.06 22.16 -12.31
N THR A 8 4.23 22.06 -11.68
CA THR A 8 4.85 23.18 -10.96
C THR A 8 5.04 24.42 -11.83
N GLU A 9 5.45 24.26 -13.09
CA GLU A 9 5.63 25.38 -14.01
C GLU A 9 4.31 26.09 -14.32
N PHE A 10 3.23 25.33 -14.53
CA PHE A 10 1.91 25.89 -14.78
C PHE A 10 1.31 26.54 -13.54
N ILE A 11 1.48 25.93 -12.37
CA ILE A 11 1.05 26.52 -11.09
C ILE A 11 1.72 27.87 -10.89
N ASP A 12 3.05 27.96 -11.02
CA ASP A 12 3.78 29.21 -10.88
C ASP A 12 3.33 30.28 -11.89
N HIS A 13 3.10 29.88 -13.15
CA HIS A 13 2.55 30.77 -14.17
C HIS A 13 1.18 31.35 -13.78
N PHE A 14 0.23 30.51 -13.38
CA PHE A 14 -1.11 30.97 -13.00
C PHE A 14 -1.13 31.74 -11.68
N VAL A 15 -0.28 31.37 -10.71
CA VAL A 15 -0.11 32.13 -9.45
C VAL A 15 0.41 33.54 -9.73
N LYS A 16 1.41 33.69 -10.62
CA LYS A 16 1.93 35.00 -11.03
C LYS A 16 0.86 35.84 -11.72
N GLN A 17 0.09 35.25 -12.62
CA GLN A 17 -1.02 35.95 -13.29
C GLN A 17 -2.10 36.39 -12.30
N ALA A 18 -2.55 35.47 -11.43
CA ALA A 18 -3.54 35.77 -10.39
C ALA A 18 -3.06 36.86 -9.41
N SER A 19 -1.76 36.89 -9.11
CA SER A 19 -1.16 37.92 -8.24
C SER A 19 -1.07 39.30 -8.92
N SER A 20 -0.99 39.34 -10.25
CA SER A 20 -0.85 40.59 -11.02
C SER A 20 -2.20 41.21 -11.40
N LEU A 21 -3.24 40.39 -11.52
CA LEU A 21 -4.57 40.79 -11.97
C LEU A 21 -5.53 40.97 -10.78
N LYS A 22 -6.59 41.76 -10.98
CA LYS A 22 -7.62 42.05 -9.96
C LYS A 22 -9.02 42.05 -10.55
N GLY A 23 -10.01 41.78 -9.70
CA GLY A 23 -11.44 41.87 -10.04
C GLY A 23 -11.82 40.95 -11.20
N SER A 24 -12.54 41.50 -12.17
CA SER A 24 -13.08 40.75 -13.32
C SER A 24 -12.00 40.03 -14.14
N ALA A 25 -10.76 40.53 -14.17
CA ALA A 25 -9.67 39.89 -14.91
C ALA A 25 -9.23 38.53 -14.31
N LEU A 26 -9.58 38.24 -13.05
CA LEU A 26 -9.32 36.93 -12.45
C LEU A 26 -10.24 35.83 -13.00
N SER A 27 -11.40 36.20 -13.56
CA SER A 27 -12.32 35.23 -14.16
C SER A 27 -11.69 34.49 -15.34
N SER A 28 -10.92 35.18 -16.17
CA SER A 28 -10.20 34.56 -17.29
C SER A 28 -9.09 33.64 -16.77
N VAL A 29 -8.34 34.05 -15.75
CA VAL A 29 -7.29 33.21 -15.14
C VAL A 29 -7.88 31.91 -14.57
N VAL A 30 -9.00 31.99 -13.85
CA VAL A 30 -9.68 30.80 -13.31
C VAL A 30 -10.18 29.91 -14.44
N THR A 31 -10.76 30.49 -15.49
CA THR A 31 -11.26 29.73 -16.66
C THR A 31 -10.12 29.01 -17.38
N ASP A 32 -9.00 29.70 -17.60
CA ASP A 32 -7.82 29.15 -18.25
C ASP A 32 -7.18 28.05 -17.40
N ALA A 33 -7.00 28.29 -16.09
CA ALA A 33 -6.43 27.31 -15.17
C ALA A 33 -7.31 26.04 -15.08
N THR A 34 -8.62 26.19 -14.92
CA THR A 34 -9.56 25.06 -14.84
C THR A 34 -9.71 24.31 -16.16
N SER A 35 -9.37 24.91 -17.30
CA SER A 35 -9.38 24.24 -18.62
C SER A 35 -8.03 23.64 -19.01
N HIS A 36 -6.92 24.03 -18.37
CA HIS A 36 -5.57 23.65 -18.81
C HIS A 36 -5.28 22.14 -18.66
N PRO A 37 -4.97 21.38 -19.74
CA PRO A 37 -4.96 19.91 -19.72
C PRO A 37 -3.94 19.28 -18.76
N SER A 38 -2.85 19.99 -18.45
CA SER A 38 -1.78 19.49 -17.58
C SER A 38 -1.87 19.95 -16.12
N LEU A 39 -2.88 20.74 -15.74
CA LEU A 39 -2.99 21.30 -14.39
C LEU A 39 -4.11 20.62 -13.59
N PHE A 40 -3.73 19.96 -12.48
CA PHE A 40 -4.65 19.19 -11.62
C PHE A 40 -4.63 19.63 -10.14
N ALA A 41 -3.72 20.52 -9.75
CA ALA A 41 -3.64 21.12 -8.42
C ALA A 41 -3.97 22.62 -8.50
N PHE A 42 -4.78 23.10 -7.55
CA PHE A 42 -5.35 24.44 -7.56
C PHE A 42 -5.20 25.17 -6.22
N SER A 43 -4.71 24.51 -5.16
CA SER A 43 -4.59 25.09 -3.81
C SER A 43 -3.73 26.34 -3.79
N GLU A 44 -2.62 26.36 -4.53
CA GLU A 44 -1.71 27.49 -4.60
C GLU A 44 -2.35 28.70 -5.28
N ILE A 45 -3.14 28.46 -6.33
CA ILE A 45 -3.90 29.50 -7.04
C ILE A 45 -5.02 30.03 -6.13
N LEU A 46 -5.69 29.12 -5.41
CA LEU A 46 -6.75 29.44 -4.45
C LEU A 46 -6.24 30.26 -3.25
N ALA A 47 -4.98 30.05 -2.86
CA ALA A 47 -4.33 30.76 -1.76
C ALA A 47 -3.84 32.17 -2.13
N VAL A 48 -3.90 32.58 -3.41
CA VAL A 48 -3.50 33.92 -3.83
C VAL A 48 -4.43 34.97 -3.21
N PRO A 49 -3.91 36.01 -2.52
CA PRO A 49 -4.74 37.00 -1.85
C PRO A 49 -5.81 37.64 -2.75
N ASN A 50 -5.45 38.01 -3.98
CA ASN A 50 -6.39 38.61 -4.93
C ASN A 50 -7.57 37.68 -5.28
N VAL A 51 -7.35 36.36 -5.25
CA VAL A 51 -8.40 35.35 -5.52
C VAL A 51 -9.29 35.20 -4.29
N VAL A 52 -8.71 35.21 -3.09
CA VAL A 52 -9.47 35.17 -1.82
C VAL A 52 -10.32 36.42 -1.66
N GLU A 53 -9.82 37.60 -2.07
CA GLU A 53 -10.55 38.87 -2.06
C GLU A 53 -11.79 38.89 -2.96
N LEU A 54 -11.97 37.91 -3.85
CA LEU A 54 -13.21 37.76 -4.63
C LEU A 54 -14.40 37.33 -3.75
N GLU A 55 -14.15 36.82 -2.55
CA GLU A 55 -15.21 36.45 -1.61
C GLU A 55 -16.07 37.66 -1.23
N GLY A 56 -17.39 37.55 -1.40
CA GLY A 56 -18.34 38.64 -1.16
C GLY A 56 -18.45 39.66 -2.29
N THR A 57 -17.72 39.49 -3.39
CA THR A 57 -17.87 40.31 -4.61
C THR A 57 -18.83 39.67 -5.61
N GLU A 58 -19.16 40.39 -6.69
CA GLU A 58 -19.94 39.88 -7.82
C GLU A 58 -19.27 38.69 -8.55
N HIS A 59 -17.97 38.47 -8.33
CA HIS A 59 -17.17 37.41 -8.94
C HIS A 59 -16.92 36.22 -8.01
N SER A 60 -17.63 36.13 -6.87
CA SER A 60 -17.49 35.02 -5.91
C SER A 60 -17.72 33.65 -6.54
N VAL A 61 -18.53 33.58 -7.60
CA VAL A 61 -18.80 32.34 -8.36
C VAL A 61 -17.53 31.70 -8.93
N TYR A 62 -16.50 32.48 -9.27
CA TYR A 62 -15.22 31.95 -9.77
C TYR A 62 -14.34 31.41 -8.64
N LEU A 63 -14.46 31.96 -7.43
CA LEU A 63 -13.82 31.41 -6.25
C LEU A 63 -14.45 30.06 -5.88
N ASP A 64 -15.78 29.98 -5.90
CA ASP A 64 -16.50 28.73 -5.65
C ASP A 64 -16.22 27.68 -6.72
N LEU A 65 -16.07 28.10 -7.98
CA LEU A 65 -15.60 27.24 -9.07
C LEU A 65 -14.20 26.68 -8.78
N LEU A 66 -13.25 27.51 -8.37
CA LEU A 66 -11.90 27.04 -8.06
C LEU A 66 -11.89 26.09 -6.83
N ARG A 67 -12.71 26.36 -5.81
CA ARG A 67 -12.93 25.47 -4.66
C ARG A 67 -13.52 24.12 -5.08
N LEU A 68 -14.45 24.11 -6.04
CA LEU A 68 -15.00 22.89 -6.61
C LEU A 68 -13.92 22.06 -7.31
N PHE A 69 -13.03 22.67 -8.08
CA PHE A 69 -11.93 21.97 -8.75
C PHE A 69 -10.89 21.46 -7.75
N ALA A 70 -10.54 22.25 -6.74
CA ALA A 70 -9.61 21.83 -5.71
C ALA A 70 -10.16 20.66 -4.88
N TYR A 71 -11.43 20.72 -4.46
CA TYR A 71 -11.93 19.84 -3.41
C TYR A 71 -13.16 19.02 -3.77
N GLY A 72 -14.02 19.47 -4.68
CA GLY A 72 -15.29 18.81 -5.01
C GLY A 72 -15.19 17.78 -6.15
N THR A 73 -16.34 17.37 -6.67
CA THR A 73 -16.50 16.31 -7.67
C THR A 73 -17.51 16.72 -8.75
N TRP A 74 -17.63 15.92 -9.81
CA TRP A 74 -18.62 16.11 -10.86
C TRP A 74 -20.06 16.09 -10.31
N SER A 75 -20.34 15.21 -9.36
CA SER A 75 -21.63 15.16 -8.64
C SER A 75 -21.92 16.43 -7.84
N ASP A 76 -20.90 17.04 -7.23
CA ASP A 76 -21.03 18.31 -6.52
C ASP A 76 -21.37 19.46 -7.47
N TYR A 77 -20.77 19.47 -8.67
CA TYR A 77 -21.11 20.43 -9.71
C TYR A 77 -22.56 20.28 -10.17
N LYS A 78 -23.00 19.05 -10.50
CA LYS A 78 -24.38 18.82 -10.95
C LYS A 78 -25.41 19.27 -9.91
N SER A 79 -25.12 19.02 -8.63
CA SER A 79 -25.98 19.40 -7.50
C SER A 79 -26.05 20.93 -7.29
N ASN A 80 -25.00 21.67 -7.67
CA ASN A 80 -24.88 23.12 -7.48
C ASN A 80 -24.88 23.92 -8.79
N SER A 81 -25.32 23.30 -9.89
CA SER A 81 -25.28 23.88 -11.25
C SER A 81 -26.04 25.21 -11.39
N SER A 82 -27.01 25.47 -10.53
CA SER A 82 -27.74 26.76 -10.50
C SER A 82 -26.93 27.93 -9.94
N ARG A 83 -25.85 27.68 -9.20
CA ARG A 83 -25.04 28.70 -8.52
C ARG A 83 -23.65 28.87 -9.14
N LEU A 84 -23.21 27.90 -9.93
CA LEU A 84 -21.90 27.86 -10.55
C LEU A 84 -22.00 28.26 -12.03
N PRO A 85 -20.92 28.82 -12.61
CA PRO A 85 -20.86 29.09 -14.04
C PRO A 85 -20.98 27.78 -14.85
N GLU A 86 -21.54 27.88 -16.07
CA GLU A 86 -21.55 26.76 -17.00
C GLU A 86 -20.11 26.36 -17.38
N LEU A 87 -19.81 25.07 -17.28
CA LEU A 87 -18.50 24.53 -17.62
C LEU A 87 -18.36 24.30 -19.12
N GLY A 88 -17.23 24.72 -19.69
CA GLY A 88 -16.79 24.28 -21.01
C GLY A 88 -16.45 22.78 -21.05
N SER A 89 -16.28 22.23 -22.26
CA SER A 89 -15.93 20.81 -22.46
C SER A 89 -14.69 20.40 -21.69
N ASP A 90 -13.66 21.24 -21.70
CA ASP A 90 -12.35 20.94 -21.13
C ASP A 90 -12.38 21.00 -19.59
N GLN A 91 -13.16 21.94 -19.04
CA GLN A 91 -13.43 22.04 -17.61
C GLN A 91 -14.24 20.84 -17.11
N ALA A 92 -15.27 20.45 -17.86
CA ALA A 92 -16.09 19.29 -17.52
C ALA A 92 -15.26 18.00 -17.55
N LEU A 93 -14.44 17.83 -18.59
CA LEU A 93 -13.49 16.73 -18.72
C LEU A 93 -12.56 16.67 -17.49
N LYS A 94 -11.97 17.81 -17.13
CA LYS A 94 -11.07 17.89 -15.99
C LYS A 94 -11.76 17.58 -14.66
N LEU A 95 -12.96 18.10 -14.44
CA LEU A 95 -13.68 17.82 -13.20
C LEU A 95 -14.02 16.32 -13.07
N LYS A 96 -14.35 15.66 -14.19
CA LYS A 96 -14.50 14.19 -14.24
C LYS A 96 -13.17 13.48 -13.92
N GLN A 97 -12.04 13.92 -14.47
CA GLN A 97 -10.71 13.36 -14.15
C GLN A 97 -10.39 13.48 -12.64
N LEU A 98 -10.63 14.67 -12.06
CA LEU A 98 -10.43 14.94 -10.62
C LEU A 98 -11.36 14.09 -9.74
N THR A 99 -12.57 13.78 -10.23
CA THR A 99 -13.52 12.88 -9.56
C THR A 99 -12.96 11.46 -9.50
N VAL A 100 -12.34 10.95 -10.57
CA VAL A 100 -11.65 9.64 -10.56
C VAL A 100 -10.53 9.62 -9.52
N LEU A 101 -9.71 10.69 -9.44
CA LEU A 101 -8.64 10.78 -8.44
C LEU A 101 -9.19 10.73 -7.01
N THR A 102 -10.30 11.44 -6.76
CA THR A 102 -10.97 11.44 -5.44
C THR A 102 -11.49 10.05 -5.06
N LEU A 103 -12.06 9.31 -6.01
CA LEU A 103 -12.52 7.94 -5.79
C LEU A 103 -11.33 6.99 -5.52
N ALA A 104 -10.26 7.14 -6.29
CA ALA A 104 -9.03 6.36 -6.19
C ALA A 104 -8.24 6.61 -4.89
N GLU A 105 -8.42 7.78 -4.25
CA GLU A 105 -7.88 8.08 -2.92
C GLU A 105 -8.45 7.14 -1.86
N THR A 106 -9.76 6.86 -1.94
CA THR A 106 -10.48 6.07 -0.93
C THR A 106 -10.41 4.57 -1.20
N ASN A 107 -10.54 4.15 -2.47
CA ASN A 107 -10.68 2.75 -2.84
C ASN A 107 -9.70 2.35 -3.95
N LYS A 108 -9.01 1.22 -3.77
CA LYS A 108 -8.12 0.66 -4.81
C LYS A 108 -8.83 -0.12 -5.90
N VAL A 109 -10.09 -0.52 -5.67
CA VAL A 109 -10.91 -1.21 -6.66
C VAL A 109 -12.18 -0.39 -6.84
N LEU A 110 -12.32 0.26 -8.00
CA LEU A 110 -13.44 1.12 -8.32
C LEU A 110 -14.44 0.36 -9.19
N ALA A 111 -15.66 0.17 -8.71
CA ALA A 111 -16.71 -0.49 -9.48
C ALA A 111 -17.14 0.40 -10.66
N TYR A 112 -17.38 -0.20 -11.83
CA TYR A 112 -17.82 0.53 -13.02
C TYR A 112 -19.14 1.24 -12.78
N ASP A 113 -20.08 0.61 -12.06
CA ASP A 113 -21.39 1.23 -11.82
C ASP A 113 -21.27 2.52 -10.98
N GLN A 114 -20.35 2.53 -10.01
CA GLN A 114 -20.02 3.74 -9.24
C GLN A 114 -19.36 4.81 -10.12
N LEU A 115 -18.37 4.43 -10.93
CA LEU A 115 -17.70 5.36 -11.85
C LEU A 115 -18.67 5.96 -12.87
N MET A 116 -19.55 5.14 -13.45
CA MET A 116 -20.57 5.57 -14.40
C MET A 116 -21.53 6.57 -13.76
N GLN A 117 -21.97 6.32 -12.52
CA GLN A 117 -22.83 7.24 -11.78
C GLN A 117 -22.13 8.57 -11.47
N GLU A 118 -20.92 8.53 -10.89
CA GLU A 118 -20.18 9.72 -10.46
C GLU A 118 -19.66 10.57 -11.63
N LEU A 119 -19.38 9.95 -12.78
CA LEU A 119 -18.89 10.64 -13.99
C LEU A 119 -20.02 10.98 -14.98
N ASP A 120 -21.25 10.54 -14.70
CA ASP A 120 -22.40 10.68 -15.59
C ASP A 120 -22.14 10.08 -16.98
N VAL A 121 -21.66 8.84 -17.00
CA VAL A 121 -21.31 8.08 -18.19
C VAL A 121 -22.30 6.94 -18.38
N THR A 122 -22.83 6.82 -19.59
CA THR A 122 -24.00 5.96 -19.85
C THR A 122 -23.65 4.51 -20.11
N ASN A 123 -22.46 4.24 -20.63
CA ASN A 123 -22.07 2.91 -21.08
C ASN A 123 -20.62 2.58 -20.71
N VAL A 124 -20.32 1.28 -20.61
CA VAL A 124 -19.00 0.78 -20.21
C VAL A 124 -17.91 1.17 -21.21
N ARG A 125 -18.21 1.21 -22.51
CA ARG A 125 -17.22 1.54 -23.54
C ARG A 125 -16.71 2.96 -23.38
N GLU A 126 -17.64 3.91 -23.19
CA GLU A 126 -17.36 5.31 -22.93
C GLU A 126 -16.56 5.48 -21.62
N LEU A 127 -16.89 4.71 -20.58
CA LEU A 127 -16.12 4.73 -19.33
C LEU A 127 -14.68 4.25 -19.56
N GLU A 128 -14.49 3.13 -20.25
CA GLU A 128 -13.16 2.59 -20.50
C GLU A 128 -12.34 3.51 -21.40
N ASP A 129 -12.94 4.09 -22.44
CA ASP A 129 -12.28 5.09 -23.28
C ASP A 129 -11.88 6.34 -22.49
N PHE A 130 -12.75 6.82 -21.60
CA PHE A 130 -12.42 7.94 -20.71
C PHE A 130 -11.26 7.59 -19.76
N LEU A 131 -11.29 6.42 -19.12
CA LEU A 131 -10.21 6.01 -18.22
C LEU A 131 -8.89 5.86 -18.96
N ILE A 132 -8.88 5.32 -20.18
CA ILE A 132 -7.68 5.13 -20.97
C ILE A 132 -7.18 6.48 -21.49
N ASN A 133 -7.97 7.15 -22.35
CA ASN A 133 -7.55 8.31 -23.12
C ASN A 133 -7.38 9.55 -22.25
N GLU A 134 -8.28 9.74 -21.28
CA GLU A 134 -8.32 10.98 -20.52
C GLU A 134 -7.61 10.85 -19.17
N CYS A 135 -7.52 9.66 -18.57
CA CYS A 135 -6.89 9.50 -17.26
C CYS A 135 -5.52 8.81 -17.32
N MET A 136 -5.39 7.67 -18.00
CA MET A 136 -4.14 6.92 -18.07
C MET A 136 -3.10 7.58 -18.98
N TYR A 137 -3.51 8.08 -20.15
CA TYR A 137 -2.60 8.81 -21.04
C TYR A 137 -2.15 10.15 -20.48
N ALA A 138 -3.02 10.86 -19.75
CA ALA A 138 -2.63 12.01 -18.93
C ALA A 138 -1.69 11.62 -17.78
N GLY A 139 -1.64 10.33 -17.43
CA GLY A 139 -0.78 9.75 -16.41
C GLY A 139 -1.19 10.08 -14.97
N ILE A 140 -2.42 10.58 -14.78
CA ILE A 140 -2.98 10.87 -13.46
C ILE A 140 -3.37 9.60 -12.72
N VAL A 141 -3.68 8.51 -13.43
CA VAL A 141 -3.95 7.19 -12.85
C VAL A 141 -3.21 6.10 -13.61
N ARG A 142 -2.88 5.01 -12.92
CA ARG A 142 -2.42 3.77 -13.54
C ARG A 142 -3.10 2.60 -12.86
N GLY A 143 -3.47 1.59 -13.64
CA GLY A 143 -4.17 0.43 -13.12
C GLY A 143 -4.57 -0.54 -14.22
N LYS A 144 -5.43 -1.49 -13.86
CA LYS A 144 -5.96 -2.48 -14.79
C LYS A 144 -7.48 -2.43 -14.84
N LEU A 145 -8.02 -2.50 -16.04
CA LEU A 145 -9.46 -2.64 -16.28
C LEU A 145 -9.80 -4.14 -16.26
N ASP A 146 -10.70 -4.53 -15.36
CA ASP A 146 -11.25 -5.89 -15.31
C ASP A 146 -12.71 -5.86 -15.77
N GLN A 147 -12.91 -6.20 -17.04
CA GLN A 147 -14.22 -6.19 -17.67
C GLN A 147 -15.15 -7.27 -17.10
N LEU A 148 -14.60 -8.41 -16.64
CA LEU A 148 -15.38 -9.52 -16.09
C LEU A 148 -15.94 -9.14 -14.71
N ARG A 149 -15.10 -8.54 -13.85
CA ARG A 149 -15.51 -8.06 -12.52
C ARG A 149 -16.14 -6.67 -12.55
N ARG A 150 -16.18 -6.03 -13.73
CA ARG A 150 -16.69 -4.67 -13.94
C ARG A 150 -16.05 -3.68 -12.97
N CYS A 151 -14.73 -3.69 -12.87
CA CYS A 151 -14.01 -2.78 -11.98
C CYS A 151 -12.68 -2.31 -12.57
N PHE A 152 -12.22 -1.17 -12.07
CA PHE A 152 -10.90 -0.62 -12.31
C PHE A 152 -10.03 -0.80 -11.06
N GLU A 153 -8.96 -1.58 -11.20
CA GLU A 153 -7.98 -1.80 -10.14
C GLU A 153 -6.87 -0.75 -10.22
N VAL A 154 -6.93 0.22 -9.32
CA VAL A 154 -6.00 1.34 -9.21
C VAL A 154 -4.68 0.89 -8.59
N GLN A 155 -3.60 1.01 -9.34
CA GLN A 155 -2.23 0.80 -8.83
C GLN A 155 -1.61 2.12 -8.38
N PHE A 156 -1.88 3.19 -9.10
CA PHE A 156 -1.40 4.52 -8.82
C PHE A 156 -2.48 5.56 -9.14
N ALA A 157 -2.54 6.60 -8.31
CA ALA A 157 -3.30 7.80 -8.56
C ALA A 157 -2.44 8.99 -8.11
N ALA A 158 -2.39 10.03 -8.94
CA ALA A 158 -1.72 11.27 -8.60
C ALA A 158 -2.44 11.95 -7.42
N GLY A 159 -1.69 12.67 -6.60
CA GLY A 159 -2.28 13.53 -5.58
C GLY A 159 -3.04 14.68 -6.22
N ARG A 160 -4.24 14.95 -5.70
CA ARG A 160 -4.95 16.22 -5.92
C ARG A 160 -4.55 17.20 -4.80
N ASP A 161 -5.35 18.23 -4.61
CA ASP A 161 -5.26 19.20 -3.54
C ASP A 161 -5.62 18.62 -2.15
N LEU A 162 -4.87 19.06 -1.14
CA LEU A 162 -5.16 18.77 0.25
C LEU A 162 -6.25 19.69 0.77
N ARG A 163 -7.35 19.11 1.24
CA ARG A 163 -8.38 19.85 1.96
C ARG A 163 -7.83 20.34 3.31
N PRO A 164 -8.24 21.54 3.77
CA PRO A 164 -7.90 22.00 5.10
C PRO A 164 -8.23 20.94 6.17
N GLY A 165 -7.25 20.59 7.00
CA GLY A 165 -7.39 19.59 8.06
C GLY A 165 -7.05 18.14 7.70
N GLN A 166 -6.82 17.79 6.42
CA GLN A 166 -6.44 16.42 6.04
C GLN A 166 -5.03 16.01 6.49
N LEU A 167 -4.12 16.98 6.69
CA LEU A 167 -2.73 16.73 7.07
C LEU A 167 -2.60 15.89 8.35
N GLY A 168 -3.43 16.15 9.36
CA GLY A 168 -3.43 15.37 10.61
C GLY A 168 -3.80 13.89 10.38
N GLY A 169 -4.73 13.63 9.46
CA GLY A 169 -5.08 12.28 9.04
C GLY A 169 -3.91 11.55 8.38
N MET A 170 -3.19 12.22 7.47
CA MET A 170 -2.00 11.66 6.80
C MET A 170 -0.89 11.31 7.80
N ILE A 171 -0.58 12.23 8.72
CA ILE A 171 0.41 12.01 9.77
C ILE A 171 0.05 10.78 10.60
N ARG A 172 -1.23 10.65 10.98
CA ARG A 172 -1.70 9.48 11.74
C ARG A 172 -1.57 8.18 10.95
N THR A 173 -1.94 8.17 9.68
CA THR A 173 -1.82 6.97 8.82
C THR A 173 -0.38 6.52 8.69
N LEU A 174 0.55 7.45 8.44
CA LEU A 174 1.99 7.14 8.36
C LEU A 174 2.54 6.66 9.71
N SER A 175 2.13 7.30 10.81
CA SER A 175 2.55 6.89 12.17
C SER A 175 2.07 5.47 12.49
N ASN A 176 0.81 5.16 12.17
CA ASN A 176 0.26 3.81 12.36
C ASN A 176 1.01 2.77 11.52
N TRP A 177 1.37 3.11 10.28
CA TRP A 177 2.13 2.21 9.41
C TRP A 177 3.55 1.95 9.95
N LEU A 178 4.23 2.99 10.46
CA LEU A 178 5.52 2.86 11.12
C LEU A 178 5.42 1.92 12.32
N THR A 179 4.49 2.19 13.25
CA THR A 179 4.28 1.35 14.43
C THR A 179 3.96 -0.10 14.07
N THR A 180 3.14 -0.31 13.03
CA THR A 180 2.81 -1.67 12.56
C THR A 180 4.05 -2.37 12.03
N SER A 181 4.90 -1.67 11.28
CA SER A 181 6.15 -2.21 10.73
C SER A 181 7.14 -2.57 11.83
N ASP A 182 7.29 -1.72 12.85
CA ASP A 182 8.13 -2.00 14.02
C ASP A 182 7.64 -3.24 14.79
N ASN A 183 6.33 -3.36 15.00
CA ASN A 183 5.75 -4.53 15.66
C ASN A 183 5.96 -5.83 14.86
N LEU A 184 5.87 -5.76 13.53
CA LEU A 184 6.17 -6.90 12.66
C LEU A 184 7.65 -7.30 12.74
N LEU A 185 8.56 -6.32 12.77
CA LEU A 185 9.99 -6.58 12.92
C LEU A 185 10.31 -7.28 14.25
N VAL A 186 9.74 -6.79 15.35
CA VAL A 186 9.88 -7.43 16.68
C VAL A 186 9.34 -8.86 16.64
N SER A 187 8.16 -9.06 16.05
CA SER A 187 7.54 -10.40 15.93
C SER A 187 8.41 -11.37 15.12
N ILE A 188 9.02 -10.91 14.03
CA ILE A 188 9.94 -11.72 13.22
C ILE A 188 11.21 -12.06 14.02
N GLN A 189 11.78 -11.08 14.73
CA GLN A 189 12.97 -11.30 15.57
C GLN A 189 12.71 -12.33 16.68
N ASP A 190 11.54 -12.29 17.32
CA ASP A 190 11.17 -13.26 18.34
C ASP A 190 10.96 -14.67 17.76
N LYS A 191 10.40 -14.77 16.55
CA LYS A 191 10.28 -16.05 15.83
C LYS A 191 11.65 -16.63 15.47
N ILE A 192 12.61 -15.80 15.06
CA ILE A 192 13.99 -16.23 14.80
C ILE A 192 14.62 -16.79 16.09
N LYS A 193 14.58 -16.03 17.19
CA LYS A 193 15.12 -16.49 18.49
C LYS A 193 14.48 -17.79 18.96
N TRP A 194 13.17 -17.93 18.81
CA TRP A 194 12.46 -19.15 19.15
C TRP A 194 12.93 -20.34 18.31
N ALA A 195 13.08 -20.16 16.99
CA ALA A 195 13.56 -21.20 16.08
C ALA A 195 15.01 -21.61 16.40
N ASP A 196 15.89 -20.64 16.70
CA ASP A 196 17.27 -20.91 17.10
C ASP A 196 17.33 -21.72 18.41
N ASN A 197 16.56 -21.30 19.43
CA ASN A 197 16.47 -22.03 20.70
C ASN A 197 15.94 -23.45 20.51
N MET A 198 14.90 -23.63 19.69
CA MET A 198 14.34 -24.95 19.41
C MET A 198 15.34 -25.84 18.67
N SER A 199 16.05 -25.27 17.69
CA SER A 199 17.12 -25.97 16.95
C SER A 199 18.24 -26.44 17.88
N GLU A 200 18.67 -25.60 18.82
CA GLU A 200 19.69 -25.98 19.82
C GLU A 200 19.19 -27.06 20.80
N LEU A 201 17.93 -26.97 21.24
CA LEU A 201 17.31 -28.00 22.08
C LEU A 201 17.21 -29.35 21.34
N ASP A 202 16.78 -29.33 20.08
CA ASP A 202 16.67 -30.53 19.25
C ASP A 202 18.03 -31.16 18.95
N LYS A 203 19.06 -30.34 18.67
CA LYS A 203 20.45 -30.83 18.51
C LYS A 203 20.95 -31.50 19.79
N LYS A 204 20.72 -30.88 20.96
CA LYS A 204 21.10 -31.46 22.24
C LYS A 204 20.36 -32.77 22.49
N HIS A 205 19.05 -32.80 22.28
CA HIS A 205 18.24 -34.00 22.46
C HIS A 205 18.70 -35.13 21.53
N ARG A 206 18.98 -34.84 20.25
CA ARG A 206 19.51 -35.80 19.30
C ARG A 206 20.85 -36.38 19.76
N LYS A 207 21.77 -35.52 20.22
CA LYS A 207 23.06 -35.96 20.76
C LYS A 207 22.90 -36.86 21.98
N ASP A 208 22.05 -36.47 22.94
CA ASP A 208 21.78 -37.28 24.14
C ASP A 208 21.20 -38.66 23.78
N VAL A 209 20.36 -38.73 22.74
CA VAL A 209 19.82 -40.01 22.22
C VAL A 209 20.91 -40.84 21.55
N GLU A 210 21.76 -40.25 20.71
CA GLU A 210 22.90 -40.92 20.07
C GLU A 210 23.88 -41.50 21.11
N ASP A 211 24.25 -40.71 22.12
CA ASP A 211 25.16 -41.13 23.19
C ASP A 211 24.58 -42.33 23.98
N ARG A 212 23.28 -42.30 24.29
CA ARG A 212 22.60 -43.43 24.96
C ARG A 212 22.55 -44.68 24.08
N VAL A 213 22.36 -44.55 22.78
CA VAL A 213 22.38 -45.67 21.85
C VAL A 213 23.76 -46.32 21.82
N GLU A 214 24.83 -45.53 21.78
CA GLU A 214 26.21 -46.04 21.81
C GLU A 214 26.56 -46.71 23.15
N GLU A 215 26.10 -46.16 24.28
CA GLU A 215 26.26 -46.81 25.59
C GLU A 215 25.56 -48.18 25.66
N VAL A 216 24.32 -48.27 25.15
CA VAL A 216 23.58 -49.53 25.08
C VAL A 216 24.30 -50.54 24.16
N LYS A 217 24.79 -50.11 23.00
CA LYS A 217 25.58 -50.97 22.10
C LYS A 217 26.84 -51.50 22.79
N LYS A 218 27.59 -50.63 23.47
CA LYS A 218 28.84 -51.00 24.17
C LYS A 218 28.57 -51.98 25.31
N SER A 219 27.54 -51.74 26.13
CA SER A 219 27.18 -52.63 27.24
C SER A 219 26.70 -54.00 26.75
N LEU A 220 25.96 -54.06 25.63
CA LEU A 220 25.58 -55.33 25.00
C LEU A 220 26.80 -56.10 24.46
N SER A 221 27.73 -55.41 23.80
CA SER A 221 28.98 -56.00 23.32
C SER A 221 29.84 -56.58 24.47
N MET A 222 29.96 -55.84 25.58
CA MET A 222 30.66 -56.32 26.78
C MET A 222 29.99 -57.56 27.41
N LYS A 223 28.66 -57.62 27.44
CA LYS A 223 27.89 -58.79 27.91
C LYS A 223 28.12 -60.02 27.01
N LEU A 224 28.18 -59.83 25.69
CA LEU A 224 28.49 -60.91 24.73
C LEU A 224 29.91 -61.46 24.92
N GLN A 225 30.89 -60.60 25.24
CA GLN A 225 32.26 -61.01 25.52
C GLN A 225 32.42 -61.73 26.87
N THR A 226 31.64 -61.38 27.90
CA THR A 226 31.73 -62.02 29.23
C THR A 226 31.12 -63.42 29.28
N VAL A 227 30.07 -63.69 28.50
CA VAL A 227 29.47 -65.04 28.37
C VAL A 227 30.41 -66.02 27.63
N SER A 228 31.39 -65.50 26.88
CA SER A 228 32.33 -66.29 26.07
C SER A 228 33.63 -66.69 26.80
N ARG A 229 33.77 -66.43 28.11
CA ARG A 229 34.98 -66.76 28.87
C ARG A 229 34.72 -67.98 29.79
N PRO A 230 35.30 -69.17 29.53
CA PRO A 230 35.04 -70.36 30.34
C PRO A 230 35.72 -70.24 31.71
N THR A 231 34.96 -70.51 32.78
CA THR A 231 35.43 -70.68 34.15
C THR A 231 36.35 -71.90 34.25
N LEU A 232 37.65 -71.68 34.45
CA LEU A 232 38.58 -72.68 34.95
C LEU A 232 38.68 -72.52 36.47
N THR A 233 37.85 -73.23 37.23
CA THR A 233 38.04 -73.41 38.68
C THR A 233 38.82 -74.68 38.92
N SER A 234 40.00 -74.52 39.51
CA SER A 234 40.79 -75.58 40.13
C SER A 234 40.06 -76.15 41.35
N GLU A 235 40.05 -77.48 41.53
CA GLU A 235 40.23 -78.03 42.88
C GLU A 235 40.72 -79.48 42.86
N SER A 236 41.61 -79.73 43.81
CA SER A 236 42.42 -80.92 44.04
C SER A 236 41.71 -81.90 44.97
N MET A 237 42.07 -83.20 44.84
CA MET A 237 42.43 -84.10 45.95
C MET A 237 41.58 -85.38 46.18
N ARG A 238 42.24 -86.54 45.95
CA ARG A 238 42.19 -87.87 46.64
C ARG A 238 40.89 -88.71 46.55
N ARG A 239 40.89 -90.05 46.43
CA ARG A 239 41.68 -91.13 47.11
C ARG A 239 41.45 -92.48 46.35
N SER A 240 42.50 -93.19 45.94
CA SER A 240 43.00 -94.50 46.45
C SER A 240 42.06 -95.72 46.39
N THR A 241 42.47 -96.78 45.67
CA THR A 241 42.93 -98.13 46.16
C THR A 241 43.31 -98.98 44.94
N LEU A 242 44.58 -99.40 44.74
CA LEU A 242 45.31 -100.56 45.29
C LEU A 242 44.92 -101.92 44.67
N ASN A 243 45.89 -102.52 43.96
CA ASN A 243 46.24 -103.95 43.84
C ASN A 243 46.94 -104.18 42.48
N LEU A 244 47.92 -105.05 42.28
CA LEU A 244 48.95 -105.75 43.07
C LEU A 244 49.79 -106.48 41.99
N VAL A 245 51.12 -106.49 42.12
CA VAL A 245 52.13 -107.51 41.69
C VAL A 245 51.69 -108.50 40.59
N GLU A 246 52.38 -108.60 39.45
CA GLU A 246 53.71 -109.25 39.27
C GLU A 246 54.42 -108.74 38.00
#